data_AF-A0A172U230-F1
#
_entry.id   AF-A0A172U230-F1
#
_cell.length_a   1.000
_cell.length_b   1.000
_cell.length_c   1.000
_cell.angle_alpha   90.00
_cell.angle_beta   90.00
_cell.angle_gamma   90.00
#
_symmetry.space_group_name_H-M   'P 1'
#
loop_
_entity.id
_entity.type
_entity.pdbx_description
1 polymer ?
#
loop_
_entity_poly.entity_id
_entity_poly.type
_entity_poly.pdbx_seq_one_letter_code
_entity_poly.pdbx_strand_id
1 'polypeptide(L)'
;MFLFLSISVNAQNTMQSPTYRATKLTEWMKKDLQLTDGQASKIQDINLKYANKTEEVKNSTVGKRQKIQTLKNNERAKDAELKQVLNETQYKTYVNKKNELKEKVKEEERVRKEGY
;
A
#
# COMPACT_ATOMS: atom_id res chain seq x y z
N MET A 1 -3.40 4.33 2.67
CA MET A 1 -3.25 3.33 3.76
C MET A 1 -2.05 2.48 3.40
N PHE A 2 -1.08 2.37 4.29
CA PHE A 2 0.08 1.52 4.05
C PHE A 2 -0.30 0.08 4.39
N LEU A 3 -0.81 -0.67 3.39
CA LEU A 3 -1.02 -2.12 3.55
C LEU A 3 0.33 -2.75 3.89
N PHE A 4 0.51 -3.13 5.15
CA PHE A 4 1.40 -4.24 5.49
C PHE A 4 0.50 -5.46 5.50
N LEU A 5 0.63 -6.33 4.50
CA LEU A 5 -0.01 -7.64 4.55
C LEU A 5 0.56 -8.34 5.78
N SER A 6 -0.28 -8.55 6.80
CA SER A 6 0.05 -9.26 8.03
C SER A 6 0.31 -10.72 7.71
N ILE A 7 1.56 -11.05 7.38
CA ILE A 7 2.06 -12.42 7.44
C ILE A 7 2.66 -12.57 8.84
N SER A 8 2.19 -13.54 9.63
CA SER A 8 2.72 -13.85 10.96
C SER A 8 4.25 -13.87 10.94
N VAL A 9 4.90 -12.96 11.67
CA VAL A 9 6.35 -12.72 11.62
C VAL A 9 7.04 -13.44 12.77
N ASN A 10 7.95 -14.37 12.44
CA ASN A 10 9.11 -14.69 13.28
C ASN A 10 10.11 -13.52 13.18
N ALA A 11 10.64 -13.06 14.31
CA ALA A 11 11.31 -11.77 14.53
C ALA A 11 12.56 -11.43 13.67
N GLN A 12 12.93 -12.23 12.66
CA GLN A 12 14.17 -12.07 11.89
C GLN A 12 14.00 -11.40 10.51
N ASN A 13 12.78 -11.05 10.06
CA ASN A 13 12.52 -10.50 8.71
C ASN A 13 11.76 -9.15 8.70
N THR A 14 12.06 -8.24 9.62
CA THR A 14 11.31 -6.99 9.82
C THR A 14 11.56 -5.88 8.78
N MET A 15 12.41 -6.11 7.76
CA MET A 15 12.55 -5.21 6.61
C MET A 15 12.30 -5.97 5.29
N GLN A 16 11.04 -6.27 4.98
CA GLN A 16 10.70 -6.69 3.62
C GLN A 16 11.12 -5.61 2.62
N SER A 17 11.89 -6.01 1.60
CA SER A 17 12.42 -5.09 0.58
C SER A 17 11.30 -4.34 -0.15
N PRO A 18 11.55 -3.12 -0.67
CA PRO A 18 10.57 -2.41 -1.48
C PRO A 18 9.99 -3.25 -2.61
N THR A 19 10.84 -4.05 -3.28
CA THR A 19 10.45 -4.98 -4.34
C THR A 19 9.49 -6.04 -3.86
N TYR A 20 9.76 -6.69 -2.73
CA TYR A 20 8.85 -7.70 -2.17
C TYR A 20 7.47 -7.09 -1.88
N ARG A 21 7.44 -5.92 -1.23
CA ARG A 21 6.19 -5.22 -0.90
C ARG A 21 5.41 -4.84 -2.16
N ALA A 22 6.10 -4.36 -3.19
CA ALA A 22 5.49 -4.02 -4.47
C ALA A 22 4.86 -5.24 -5.14
N THR A 23 5.59 -6.36 -5.20
CA THR A 23 5.09 -7.62 -5.77
C THR A 23 3.84 -8.12 -5.05
N LYS A 24 3.85 -8.14 -3.71
CA LYS A 24 2.67 -8.58 -2.95
C LYS A 24 1.46 -7.67 -3.12
N LEU A 25 1.67 -6.36 -3.23
CA LEU A 25 0.58 -5.44 -3.52
C LEU A 25 0.03 -5.67 -4.94
N THR A 26 0.89 -5.90 -5.93
CA THR A 26 0.46 -6.18 -7.30
C THR A 26 -0.27 -7.51 -7.42
N GLU A 27 0.20 -8.57 -6.75
CA GLU A 27 -0.50 -9.86 -6.69
C GLU A 27 -1.93 -9.69 -6.13
N TRP A 28 -2.05 -8.95 -5.03
CA TRP A 28 -3.34 -8.61 -4.43
C TRP A 28 -4.23 -7.82 -5.41
N MET A 29 -3.70 -6.76 -6.05
CA MET A 29 -4.44 -5.98 -7.03
C MET A 29 -4.84 -6.82 -8.25
N LYS A 30 -3.98 -7.72 -8.74
CA LYS A 30 -4.29 -8.61 -9.86
C LYS A 30 -5.47 -9.51 -9.54
N LYS A 31 -5.49 -10.09 -8.34
CA LYS A 31 -6.57 -10.95 -7.85
C LYS A 31 -7.88 -10.18 -7.68
N ASP A 32 -7.85 -9.05 -6.97
CA ASP A 32 -9.08 -8.34 -6.58
C ASP A 32 -9.66 -7.43 -7.68
N LEU A 33 -8.83 -6.97 -8.63
CA LEU A 33 -9.25 -6.07 -9.71
C LEU A 33 -9.30 -6.76 -11.08
N GLN A 34 -9.00 -8.06 -11.15
CA GLN A 34 -8.98 -8.85 -12.39
C GLN A 34 -8.14 -8.16 -13.49
N LEU A 35 -6.92 -7.76 -13.12
CA LEU A 35 -6.03 -7.01 -14.02
C LEU A 35 -5.57 -7.87 -15.19
N THR A 36 -5.49 -7.27 -16.38
CA THR A 36 -4.74 -7.88 -17.49
C THR A 36 -3.25 -7.92 -17.18
N ASP A 37 -2.48 -8.76 -17.86
CA ASP A 37 -1.03 -8.83 -17.65
C ASP A 37 -0.33 -7.50 -17.95
N GLY A 38 -0.80 -6.77 -18.98
CA GLY A 38 -0.30 -5.43 -19.31
C GLY A 38 -0.59 -4.40 -18.21
N GLN A 39 -1.78 -4.46 -17.58
CA GLN A 39 -2.09 -3.61 -16.44
C GLN A 39 -1.27 -3.99 -15.22
N ALA A 40 -1.13 -5.28 -14.93
CA ALA A 40 -0.36 -5.78 -13.80
C ALA A 40 1.11 -5.37 -13.87
N SER A 41 1.74 -5.43 -15.05
CA SER A 41 3.12 -4.98 -15.24
C SER A 41 3.28 -3.48 -14.95
N LYS A 42 2.42 -2.62 -15.49
CA LYS A 42 2.46 -1.18 -15.21
C LYS A 42 2.22 -0.87 -13.73
N ILE A 43 1.30 -1.59 -13.10
CA ILE A 43 0.99 -1.43 -11.68
C ILE A 43 2.15 -1.90 -10.80
N GLN A 44 2.88 -2.95 -11.20
CA GLN A 44 4.11 -3.36 -10.50
C GLN A 44 5.13 -2.24 -10.46
N ASP A 45 5.36 -1.56 -11.60
CA ASP A 45 6.33 -0.47 -11.68
C ASP A 45 5.91 0.72 -10.81
N ILE A 46 4.62 1.08 -10.85
CA ILE A 46 4.04 2.12 -9.99
C ILE A 46 4.22 1.73 -8.51
N ASN A 47 3.86 0.49 -8.14
CA ASN A 47 3.98 0.01 -6.77
C ASN A 47 5.44 0.01 -6.29
N LEU A 48 6.38 -0.40 -7.14
CA LEU A 48 7.82 -0.39 -6.84
C LEU A 48 8.35 1.03 -6.63
N LYS A 49 8.02 1.96 -7.53
CA LYS A 49 8.36 3.37 -7.41
C LYS A 49 7.94 3.95 -6.06
N TYR A 50 6.71 3.72 -5.65
CA TYR A 50 6.20 4.26 -4.38
C TYR A 50 6.67 3.47 -3.14
N ALA A 51 7.00 2.19 -3.29
CA ALA A 51 7.65 1.42 -2.24
C ALA A 51 9.07 1.95 -1.95
N ASN A 52 9.83 2.32 -2.98
CA ASN A 52 11.15 2.93 -2.84
C ASN A 52 11.06 4.33 -2.19
N LYS A 53 10.15 5.18 -2.68
CA LYS A 53 9.91 6.50 -2.06
C LYS A 53 9.50 6.39 -0.59
N THR A 54 8.74 5.36 -0.24
CA THR A 54 8.36 5.10 1.16
C THR A 54 9.58 4.71 1.99
N GLU A 55 10.47 3.88 1.45
CA GLU A 55 11.73 3.48 2.09
C GLU A 55 12.66 4.68 2.32
N GLU A 56 12.81 5.54 1.31
CA GLU A 56 13.56 6.80 1.42
C GLU A 56 13.02 7.70 2.54
N VAL A 57 11.71 7.89 2.63
CA VAL A 57 11.09 8.71 3.69
C VAL A 57 11.30 8.08 5.06
N LYS A 58 11.21 6.76 5.19
CA LYS A 58 11.47 6.05 6.45
C LYS A 58 12.91 6.29 6.92
N ASN A 59 13.87 6.17 6.01
CA ASN A 59 15.30 6.28 6.30
C ASN A 59 15.79 7.74 6.39
N SER A 60 14.98 8.72 5.98
CA SER A 60 15.32 10.14 6.10
C SER A 60 15.39 10.63 7.56
N THR A 61 16.10 11.73 7.78
CA THR A 61 16.25 12.38 9.10
C THR A 61 15.16 13.41 9.41
N VAL A 62 14.19 13.62 8.51
CA VAL A 62 13.13 14.63 8.69
C VAL A 62 12.19 14.29 9.85
N GLY A 63 11.56 15.30 10.44
CA GLY A 63 10.66 15.11 11.57
C GLY A 63 9.42 14.25 11.25
N LYS A 64 8.85 13.59 12.26
CA LYS A 64 7.70 12.68 12.14
C LYS A 64 6.51 13.28 11.37
N ARG A 65 6.17 14.54 11.65
CA ARG A 65 5.07 15.25 10.96
C ARG A 65 5.34 15.38 9.46
N GLN A 66 6.56 15.74 9.08
CA GLN A 66 6.98 15.85 7.68
C GLN A 66 7.00 14.49 6.99
N LYS A 67 7.50 13.43 7.65
CA LYS A 67 7.42 12.05 7.12
C LYS A 67 5.98 11.67 6.79
N ILE A 68 5.05 11.88 7.73
CA ILE A 68 3.62 11.58 7.54
C ILE A 68 3.06 12.38 6.35
N GLN A 69 3.38 13.66 6.23
CA GLN A 69 2.89 14.49 5.13
C GLN A 69 3.43 14.00 3.77
N THR A 70 4.73 13.71 3.68
CA THR A 70 5.34 13.18 2.45
C THR A 70 4.75 11.83 2.07
N LEU A 71 4.53 10.95 3.05
CA LEU A 71 3.87 9.67 2.85
C LEU A 71 2.43 9.82 2.33
N LYS A 72 1.65 10.77 2.85
CA LYS A 72 0.30 11.09 2.32
C LYS A 72 0.36 11.63 0.89
N ASN A 73 1.35 12.47 0.57
CA ASN A 73 1.53 13.00 -0.78
C ASN A 73 1.89 11.88 -1.76
N ASN A 74 2.82 11.00 -1.39
CA ASN A 74 3.20 9.82 -2.17
C ASN A 74 1.99 8.91 -2.44
N GLU A 75 1.15 8.67 -1.43
CA GLU A 75 -0.06 7.87 -1.60
C GLU A 75 -1.04 8.50 -2.59
N ARG A 76 -1.27 9.82 -2.52
CA ARG A 76 -2.16 10.53 -3.47
C ARG A 76 -1.62 10.49 -4.90
N ALA A 77 -0.31 10.66 -5.06
CA ALA A 77 0.33 10.60 -6.36
C ALA A 77 0.27 9.18 -6.95
N LYS A 78 0.45 8.15 -6.11
CA LYS A 78 0.24 6.74 -6.50
C LYS A 78 -1.19 6.50 -6.98
N ASP A 79 -2.19 6.95 -6.23
CA ASP A 79 -3.60 6.78 -6.60
C ASP A 79 -3.92 7.44 -7.96
N ALA A 80 -3.30 8.59 -8.26
CA ALA A 80 -3.44 9.27 -9.55
C ALA A 80 -2.81 8.46 -10.70
N GLU A 81 -1.60 7.93 -10.52
CA GLU A 81 -0.94 7.08 -11.52
C GLU A 81 -1.72 5.77 -11.75
N LEU A 82 -2.23 5.14 -10.68
CA LEU A 82 -3.05 3.95 -10.79
C LEU A 82 -4.34 4.21 -11.57
N LYS A 83 -4.97 5.37 -11.38
CA LYS A 83 -6.20 5.76 -12.12
C LYS A 83 -5.98 5.86 -13.62
N GLN A 84 -4.75 6.12 -14.09
CA GLN A 84 -4.43 6.17 -15.52
C GLN A 84 -4.29 4.77 -16.15
N VAL A 85 -4.07 3.73 -15.34
CA VAL A 85 -3.88 2.35 -15.80
C VAL A 85 -5.15 1.50 -15.62
N LEU A 86 -5.89 1.76 -14.54
CA LEU A 86 -7.15 1.09 -14.22
C LEU A 86 -8.30 1.71 -15.00
N ASN A 87 -9.25 0.88 -15.44
CA ASN A 87 -10.54 1.39 -15.90
C ASN A 87 -11.42 1.85 -14.71
N GLU A 88 -12.54 2.49 -15.00
CA GLU A 88 -13.41 3.06 -13.97
C GLU A 88 -13.93 2.02 -12.96
N THR A 89 -14.36 0.85 -13.44
CA THR A 89 -14.84 -0.25 -12.59
C THR A 89 -13.72 -0.76 -11.68
N GLN A 90 -12.53 -1.01 -12.23
CA GLN A 90 -11.38 -1.47 -11.46
C GLN A 90 -10.94 -0.43 -10.43
N TYR A 91 -10.93 0.85 -10.79
CA TYR A 91 -10.58 1.93 -9.87
C TYR A 91 -11.59 2.06 -8.72
N LYS A 92 -12.88 1.93 -9.01
CA LYS A 92 -13.93 1.92 -7.96
C LYS A 92 -13.74 0.74 -7.00
N THR A 93 -13.47 -0.46 -7.52
CA THR A 93 -13.18 -1.63 -6.69
C THR A 93 -11.92 -1.41 -5.84
N TYR A 94 -10.86 -0.83 -6.41
CA TYR A 94 -9.65 -0.48 -5.68
C TYR A 94 -9.92 0.46 -4.49
N VAL A 95 -10.67 1.54 -4.71
CA VAL A 95 -11.03 2.49 -3.65
C VAL A 95 -11.86 1.82 -2.55
N ASN A 96 -12.83 0.99 -2.92
CA ASN A 96 -13.65 0.26 -1.96
C ASN A 96 -12.81 -0.68 -1.10
N LYS A 97 -11.97 -1.51 -1.72
CA LYS A 97 -11.06 -2.43 -1.03
C LYS A 97 -10.09 -1.70 -0.10
N LYS A 98 -9.58 -0.55 -0.54
CA LYS A 98 -8.71 0.31 0.27
C LYS A 98 -9.45 0.91 1.47
N ASN A 99 -10.73 1.22 1.36
CA ASN A 99 -11.54 1.68 2.48
C ASN A 99 -11.87 0.54 3.44
N GLU A 100 -12.26 -0.63 2.94
CA GLU A 100 -12.53 -1.83 3.76
C GLU A 100 -11.35 -2.19 4.65
N LEU A 101 -10.15 -2.24 4.08
CA LEU A 101 -8.94 -2.55 4.82
C LEU A 101 -8.61 -1.44 5.84
N LYS A 102 -8.99 -0.18 5.59
CA LYS A 102 -8.77 0.94 6.52
C LYS A 102 -9.69 0.84 7.72
N GLU A 103 -10.95 0.47 7.50
CA GLU A 103 -11.88 0.24 8.59
C GLU A 103 -11.49 -1.00 9.40
N LYS A 104 -11.01 -2.07 8.77
CA LYS A 104 -10.46 -3.24 9.48
C LYS A 104 -9.31 -2.87 10.42
N VAL A 105 -8.33 -2.10 9.92
CA VAL A 105 -7.20 -1.65 10.75
C VAL A 105 -7.66 -0.79 11.93
N LYS A 106 -8.62 0.13 11.71
CA LYS A 106 -9.17 0.95 12.82
C LYS A 106 -9.90 0.11 13.85
N GLU A 107 -10.66 -0.88 13.41
CA GLU A 107 -11.40 -1.78 14.30
C GLU A 107 -10.45 -2.66 15.12
N GLU A 108 -9.42 -3.24 14.50
CA GLU A 108 -8.35 -3.95 15.20
C GLU A 108 -7.64 -3.06 16.23
N GLU A 109 -7.38 -1.80 15.89
CA GLU A 109 -6.80 -0.83 16.83
C GLU A 109 -7.75 -0.51 18.00
N ARG A 110 -9.07 -0.45 17.77
CA ARG A 110 -10.09 -0.22 18.79
C ARG A 110 -10.18 -1.39 19.75
N VAL A 111 -10.35 -2.61 19.22
CA VAL A 111 -10.40 -3.86 20.00
C VAL A 111 -9.13 -4.02 20.83
N ARG A 112 -7.96 -3.76 20.25
CA ARG A 112 -6.70 -3.82 21.00
C ARG A 112 -6.67 -2.83 22.16
N LYS A 113 -7.23 -1.63 22.04
CA LYS A 113 -7.24 -0.63 23.12
C LYS A 113 -8.24 -0.95 24.23
N GLU A 114 -9.35 -1.62 23.90
CA GLU A 114 -10.40 -2.02 24.85
C GLU A 114 -10.02 -3.29 25.63
N GLY A 115 -9.06 -4.07 25.14
CA GLY A 115 -8.52 -5.26 25.83
C GLY A 115 -7.37 -4.99 26.80
N TYR A 116 -7.00 -3.72 27.05
CA TYR A 116 -6.08 -3.26 28.10
C TYR A 116 -6.84 -2.37 29.09
#